data_AF-A6K6Y3-F1
#
_entry.id   AF-A6K6Y3-F1
#
_cell.length_a   1.000
_cell.length_b   1.000
_cell.length_c   1.000
_cell.angle_alpha   90.00
_cell.angle_beta   90.00
_cell.angle_gamma   90.00
#
_symmetry.space_group_name_H-M   'P 1'
#
loop_
_entity.id
_entity.type
_entity.pdbx_description
1 polymer ?
#
loop_
_entity_poly.entity_id
_entity_poly.type
_entity_poly.pdbx_seq_one_letter_code
_entity_poly.pdbx_strand_id
1 'polypeptide(L)'
;MAGDAELARRGGWPWRWLPALLLLQLLRWRCALGALPFTSSRHPGFADLLSEQQLLEVQDLTLSLLQGGGLGPLSLLPPDLPDLEPECRELLMDFANSSAELTACMVRSARPVRLCQTCYPLFQQVAIKMDNISRNVGNASESQRCAGSLLMADRMQIVVMVSEFFNST
;
A
#
# COMPACT_ATOMS: atom_id res chain seq x y z
N MET A 1 -66.30 -64.30 -0.55
CA MET A 1 -65.82 -63.23 -1.45
C MET A 1 -64.91 -62.37 -0.58
N ALA A 2 -63.60 -62.64 -0.46
CA ALA A 2 -62.53 -62.63 -1.48
C ALA A 2 -62.32 -61.22 -2.06
N GLY A 3 -61.14 -60.58 -2.03
CA GLY A 3 -59.81 -60.91 -1.45
C GLY A 3 -59.30 -59.81 -0.50
N ASP A 4 -58.22 -59.99 0.28
CA ASP A 4 -56.79 -59.94 -0.11
C ASP A 4 -56.32 -58.52 -0.53
N ALA A 5 -55.20 -57.95 -0.06
CA ALA A 5 -54.24 -58.38 0.96
C ALA A 5 -53.43 -57.18 1.53
N GLU A 6 -53.03 -57.31 2.80
CA GLU A 6 -51.67 -57.05 3.31
C GLU A 6 -50.85 -55.83 2.84
N LEU A 7 -50.61 -54.85 3.73
CA LEU A 7 -49.23 -54.44 4.05
C LEU A 7 -49.08 -53.85 5.46
N ALA A 8 -48.38 -54.56 6.34
CA ALA A 8 -47.97 -54.08 7.65
C ALA A 8 -46.44 -53.86 7.70
N ARG A 9 -45.99 -52.68 8.16
CA ARG A 9 -44.72 -52.43 8.90
C ARG A 9 -44.56 -50.92 9.13
N ARG A 10 -44.42 -50.42 10.37
CA ARG A 10 -43.20 -50.44 11.22
C ARG A 10 -41.95 -49.91 10.50
N GLY A 11 -41.48 -48.73 10.94
CA GLY A 11 -40.17 -48.19 10.56
C GLY A 11 -39.90 -46.85 11.22
N GLY A 12 -39.44 -46.84 12.48
CA GLY A 12 -39.10 -45.59 13.16
C GLY A 12 -37.89 -44.91 12.50
N TRP A 13 -38.02 -43.62 12.18
CA TRP A 13 -36.90 -42.85 11.61
C TRP A 13 -35.71 -42.80 12.59
N PRO A 14 -34.48 -43.16 12.16
CA PRO A 14 -33.34 -43.18 13.05
C PRO A 14 -32.73 -41.76 13.17
N TRP A 15 -33.26 -40.97 14.11
CA TRP A 15 -32.77 -39.62 14.45
C TRP A 15 -31.27 -39.54 14.80
N ARG A 16 -30.60 -40.68 15.03
CA ARG A 16 -29.16 -40.79 15.33
C ARG A 16 -28.25 -40.35 14.18
N TRP A 17 -28.74 -40.23 12.95
CA TRP A 17 -27.93 -39.85 11.77
C TRP A 17 -28.03 -38.37 11.41
N LEU A 18 -28.94 -37.60 12.02
CA LEU A 18 -29.07 -36.14 11.79
C LEU A 18 -27.76 -35.37 12.04
N PRO A 19 -26.98 -35.62 13.12
CA PRO A 19 -25.71 -34.93 13.34
C PRO A 19 -24.65 -35.29 12.28
N ALA A 20 -24.61 -36.54 11.85
CA ALA A 20 -23.67 -37.02 10.83
C ALA A 20 -23.99 -36.42 9.44
N LEU A 21 -25.27 -36.31 9.09
CA LEU A 21 -25.73 -35.61 7.88
C LEU A 21 -25.38 -34.11 7.94
N LEU A 22 -25.56 -33.46 9.09
CA LEU A 22 -25.21 -32.05 9.26
C LEU A 22 -23.69 -31.80 9.12
N LEU A 23 -22.86 -32.65 9.73
CA LEU A 23 -21.41 -32.62 9.59
C LEU A 23 -20.96 -32.87 8.14
N LEU A 24 -21.60 -33.80 7.43
CA LEU A 24 -21.30 -34.06 6.02
C LEU A 24 -21.62 -32.85 5.13
N GLN A 25 -22.73 -32.15 5.38
CA GLN A 25 -23.09 -30.92 4.67
C GLN A 25 -22.14 -29.76 4.99
N LEU A 26 -21.69 -29.62 6.25
CA LEU A 26 -20.70 -28.62 6.65
C LEU A 26 -19.31 -28.87 6.02
N LEU A 27 -18.87 -30.13 5.92
CA LEU A 27 -17.67 -30.48 5.15
C LEU A 27 -17.82 -30.16 3.66
N ARG A 28 -19.00 -30.42 3.09
CA ARG A 28 -19.31 -30.12 1.68
C ARG A 28 -19.24 -28.62 1.37
N TRP A 29 -19.69 -27.76 2.29
CA TRP A 29 -19.51 -26.30 2.20
C TRP A 29 -18.05 -25.86 2.37
N ARG A 30 -17.26 -26.50 3.25
CA ARG A 30 -15.82 -26.25 3.33
C ARG A 30 -15.07 -26.57 2.03
N CYS A 31 -15.44 -27.65 1.33
CA CYS A 31 -14.87 -27.96 0.02
C CYS A 31 -15.29 -26.96 -1.08
N ALA A 32 -16.51 -26.42 -1.02
CA ALA A 32 -16.99 -25.42 -1.98
C ALA A 32 -16.25 -24.06 -1.85
N LEU A 33 -15.89 -23.66 -0.63
CA LEU A 33 -15.11 -22.43 -0.37
C LEU A 33 -13.60 -22.59 -0.66
N GLY A 34 -13.09 -23.82 -0.69
CA GLY A 34 -11.69 -24.12 -1.08
C GLY A 34 -11.46 -24.23 -2.59
N ALA A 35 -12.50 -24.08 -3.41
CA ALA A 35 -12.49 -24.31 -4.85
C ALA A 35 -12.95 -23.10 -5.66
N LEU A 36 -12.57 -21.89 -5.26
CA LEU A 36 -12.47 -20.79 -6.23
C LEU A 36 -11.37 -21.16 -7.24
N PRO A 37 -11.69 -21.33 -8.53
CA PRO A 37 -10.64 -21.35 -9.53
C PRO A 37 -10.07 -19.93 -9.58
N PHE A 38 -8.92 -19.73 -8.93
CA PHE A 38 -8.00 -18.70 -9.41
C PHE A 38 -7.64 -19.10 -10.84
N THR A 39 -8.37 -18.55 -11.80
CA THR A 39 -7.98 -18.51 -13.21
C THR A 39 -6.79 -17.58 -13.33
N SER A 40 -5.66 -18.03 -12.80
CA SER A 40 -4.36 -17.44 -13.09
C SER A 40 -4.20 -17.55 -14.61
N SER A 41 -4.31 -16.41 -15.30
CA SER A 41 -3.93 -16.30 -16.69
C SER A 41 -2.44 -16.57 -16.76
N ARG A 42 -2.09 -17.84 -16.94
CA ARG A 42 -0.73 -18.31 -17.06
C ARG A 42 -0.24 -17.92 -18.44
N HIS A 43 0.02 -16.63 -18.64
CA HIS A 43 0.68 -16.11 -19.84
C HIS A 43 2.02 -16.84 -20.00
N PRO A 44 2.17 -17.71 -21.02
CA PRO A 44 3.43 -18.35 -21.32
C PRO A 44 4.25 -17.33 -22.11
N GLY A 45 5.10 -16.55 -21.43
CA GLY A 45 5.78 -15.45 -22.14
C GLY A 45 6.75 -14.56 -21.36
N PHE A 46 7.29 -14.99 -20.21
CA PHE A 46 8.30 -14.19 -19.47
C PHE A 46 9.46 -15.00 -18.86
N ALA A 47 9.57 -16.30 -19.17
CA ALA A 47 10.62 -17.15 -18.59
C ALA A 47 11.96 -17.16 -19.37
N ASP A 48 12.00 -16.63 -20.60
CA ASP A 48 13.11 -16.84 -21.56
C ASP A 48 13.74 -15.55 -22.12
N LEU A 49 13.43 -14.36 -21.58
CA LEU A 49 13.94 -13.07 -22.10
C LEU A 49 14.81 -12.27 -21.12
N LEU A 50 15.46 -12.94 -20.16
CA LEU A 50 16.59 -12.36 -19.41
C LEU A 50 17.92 -12.74 -20.08
N SER A 51 18.17 -12.16 -21.26
CA SER A 51 19.54 -11.99 -21.73
C SER A 51 20.27 -10.94 -20.87
N GLU A 52 21.56 -11.17 -20.62
CA GLU A 52 22.45 -10.43 -19.71
C GLU A 52 22.75 -8.97 -20.10
N GLN A 53 21.87 -8.31 -20.85
CA GLN A 53 22.01 -6.90 -21.28
C GLN A 53 20.99 -5.95 -20.64
N GLN A 54 19.95 -6.45 -19.97
CA GLN A 54 18.97 -5.61 -19.26
C GLN A 54 19.34 -5.31 -17.80
N LEU A 55 20.39 -5.93 -17.24
CA LEU A 55 20.78 -5.75 -15.84
C LEU A 55 21.49 -4.40 -15.57
N LEU A 56 22.01 -3.73 -16.61
CA LEU A 56 22.69 -2.44 -16.46
C LEU A 56 21.73 -1.23 -16.47
N GLU A 57 20.64 -1.26 -17.25
CA GLU A 57 19.72 -0.09 -17.36
C GLU A 57 18.87 0.15 -16.10
N VAL A 58 18.53 -0.90 -15.36
CA VAL A 58 17.69 -0.78 -14.14
C VAL A 58 18.38 0.05 -13.05
N GLN A 59 19.71 -0.02 -12.96
CA GLN A 59 20.46 0.72 -11.95
C GLN A 59 20.42 2.24 -12.21
N ASP A 60 20.50 2.66 -13.47
CA ASP A 60 20.46 4.07 -13.88
C ASP A 60 19.07 4.70 -13.70
N LEU A 61 18.01 3.94 -14.03
CA LEU A 61 16.62 4.34 -13.76
C LEU A 61 16.32 4.49 -12.27
N THR A 62 16.88 3.62 -11.43
CA THR A 62 16.73 3.71 -9.96
C THR A 62 17.44 4.95 -9.42
N LEU A 63 18.64 5.27 -9.94
CA LEU A 63 19.40 6.46 -9.58
C LEU A 63 18.67 7.75 -10.02
N SER A 64 18.12 7.76 -11.24
CA SER A 64 17.33 8.87 -11.79
C SER A 64 16.07 9.14 -10.96
N LEU A 65 15.35 8.10 -10.54
CA LEU A 65 14.17 8.24 -9.67
C LEU A 65 14.52 8.72 -8.26
N LEU A 66 15.64 8.25 -7.69
CA LEU A 66 16.12 8.71 -6.38
C LEU A 66 16.68 10.14 -6.41
N GLN A 67 17.12 10.63 -7.57
CA GLN A 67 17.57 12.02 -7.79
C GLN A 67 16.43 12.97 -8.18
N GLY A 68 15.17 12.52 -8.25
CA GLY A 68 14.04 13.36 -8.64
C GLY A 68 14.03 13.73 -10.12
N GLY A 69 14.75 12.99 -10.98
CA GLY A 69 14.73 13.13 -12.43
C GLY A 69 13.34 12.74 -12.98
N GLY A 70 12.52 13.75 -13.29
CA GLY A 70 11.15 13.57 -13.74
C GLY A 70 11.02 12.73 -15.02
N LEU A 71 10.05 11.80 -15.02
CA LEU A 71 9.74 10.97 -16.17
C LEU A 71 9.03 11.78 -17.26
N GLY A 72 9.77 12.18 -18.29
CA GLY A 72 9.23 12.70 -19.57
C GLY A 72 9.66 14.13 -19.90
N PRO A 73 9.54 14.55 -21.17
CA PRO A 73 9.92 15.89 -21.60
C PRO A 73 8.96 16.94 -21.02
N LEU A 74 9.44 17.75 -20.08
CA LEU A 74 8.68 18.79 -19.37
C LEU A 74 8.27 20.00 -20.25
N SER A 75 8.34 19.88 -21.58
CA SER A 75 8.11 20.93 -22.57
C SER A 75 6.65 21.40 -22.71
N LEU A 76 5.75 20.98 -21.81
CA LEU A 76 4.36 21.45 -21.72
C LEU A 76 4.08 22.29 -20.47
N LEU A 77 5.07 22.51 -19.60
CA LEU A 77 4.94 23.54 -18.56
C LEU A 77 5.04 24.93 -19.21
N PRO A 78 4.17 25.90 -18.84
CA PRO A 78 4.38 27.29 -19.25
C PRO A 78 5.72 27.79 -18.67
N PRO A 79 6.52 28.54 -19.44
CA PRO A 79 7.90 28.89 -19.07
C PRO A 79 8.01 29.86 -17.89
N ASP A 80 6.89 30.42 -17.43
CA ASP A 80 6.82 31.52 -16.47
C ASP A 80 6.21 31.13 -15.11
N LEU A 81 6.11 29.83 -14.79
CA LEU A 81 5.74 29.44 -13.42
C LEU A 81 6.95 29.71 -12.49
N PRO A 82 6.82 30.55 -11.45
CA PRO A 82 7.94 30.84 -10.56
C PRO A 82 8.38 29.56 -9.85
N ASP A 83 9.66 29.21 -10.00
CA ASP A 83 10.22 28.02 -9.38
C ASP A 83 10.32 28.18 -7.86
N LEU A 84 10.27 27.07 -7.13
CA LEU A 84 10.26 27.08 -5.67
C LEU A 84 11.57 27.65 -5.10
N GLU A 85 11.45 28.62 -4.20
CA GLU A 85 12.54 29.27 -3.44
C GLU A 85 13.49 28.20 -2.86
N PRO A 86 14.83 28.33 -3.02
CA PRO A 86 15.76 27.22 -2.80
C PRO A 86 15.78 26.70 -1.36
N GLU A 87 15.56 27.57 -0.38
CA GLU A 87 15.39 27.22 1.03
C GLU A 87 14.17 26.30 1.25
N CYS A 88 13.05 26.58 0.56
CA CYS A 88 11.86 25.74 0.61
C CYS A 88 12.03 24.42 -0.15
N ARG A 89 12.85 24.41 -1.21
CA ARG A 89 13.23 23.19 -1.91
C ARG A 89 14.06 22.27 -1.02
N GLU A 90 15.02 22.81 -0.27
CA GLU A 90 15.84 22.03 0.67
C GLU A 90 14.95 21.36 1.73
N LEU A 91 14.04 22.11 2.36
CA LEU A 91 13.08 21.56 3.33
C LEU A 91 12.16 20.48 2.73
N LEU A 92 11.69 20.67 1.49
CA LEU A 92 10.86 19.68 0.80
C LEU A 92 11.65 18.39 0.48
N MET A 93 12.89 18.52 0.02
CA MET A 93 13.76 17.37 -0.29
C MET A 93 14.13 16.60 0.98
N ASP A 94 14.41 17.31 2.08
CA ASP A 94 14.64 16.72 3.41
C ASP A 94 13.44 15.89 3.88
N PHE A 95 12.22 16.43 3.79
CA PHE A 95 11.00 15.72 4.13
C PHE A 95 10.76 14.51 3.22
N ALA A 96 11.01 14.65 1.91
CA ALA A 96 10.85 13.58 0.94
C ALA A 96 11.81 12.41 1.21
N ASN A 97 13.09 12.70 1.48
CA ASN A 97 14.10 11.68 1.81
C ASN A 97 13.74 10.90 3.08
N SER A 98 13.46 11.59 4.19
CA SER A 98 13.06 10.90 5.44
C SER A 98 11.74 10.12 5.28
N SER A 99 10.79 10.62 4.48
CA SER A 99 9.53 9.92 4.19
C SER A 99 9.73 8.65 3.35
N ALA A 100 10.65 8.67 2.39
CA ALA A 100 11.02 7.51 1.59
C ALA A 100 11.72 6.44 2.44
N GLU A 101 12.65 6.85 3.31
CA GLU A 101 13.32 5.95 4.27
C GLU A 101 12.34 5.31 5.25
N LEU A 102 11.43 6.11 5.84
CA LEU A 102 10.38 5.61 6.73
C LEU A 102 9.48 4.59 6.01
N THR A 103 9.00 4.93 4.82
CA THR A 103 8.16 4.03 4.01
C THR A 103 8.88 2.72 3.69
N ALA A 104 10.14 2.79 3.27
CA ALA A 104 10.96 1.60 3.00
C ALA A 104 11.17 0.75 4.28
N CYS A 105 11.38 1.40 5.43
CA CYS A 105 11.46 0.71 6.72
C CYS A 105 10.14 0.02 7.09
N MET A 106 9.00 0.70 6.90
CA MET A 106 7.68 0.15 7.21
C MET A 106 7.40 -1.10 6.36
N VAL A 107 7.64 -1.04 5.05
CA VAL A 107 7.41 -2.19 4.14
C VAL A 107 8.32 -3.38 4.52
N ARG A 108 9.62 -3.14 4.78
CA ARG A 108 10.56 -4.18 5.20
C ARG A 108 10.23 -4.77 6.58
N SER A 109 9.71 -3.95 7.49
CA SER A 109 9.39 -4.33 8.88
C SER A 109 7.92 -4.74 9.07
N ALA A 110 7.16 -4.91 7.98
CA ALA A 110 5.76 -5.32 8.04
C ALA A 110 5.58 -6.82 8.36
N ARG A 111 6.54 -7.69 7.99
CA ARG A 111 6.48 -9.13 8.25
C ARG A 111 7.87 -9.73 8.57
N PRO A 112 8.10 -10.25 9.80
CA PRO A 112 7.25 -10.11 10.98
C PRO A 112 7.10 -8.64 11.41
N VAL A 113 5.95 -8.28 11.99
CA VAL A 113 5.65 -6.89 12.37
C VAL A 113 6.65 -6.40 13.41
N ARG A 114 7.50 -5.44 13.04
CA ARG A 114 8.52 -4.80 13.90
C ARG A 114 8.59 -3.28 13.75
N LEU A 115 7.55 -2.69 13.15
CA LEU A 115 7.44 -1.25 12.82
C LEU A 115 7.95 -0.33 13.94
N CYS A 116 7.36 -0.38 15.13
CA CYS A 116 7.73 0.53 16.23
C CYS A 116 9.17 0.32 16.74
N GLN A 117 9.66 -0.93 16.76
CA GLN A 117 11.02 -1.21 17.25
C GLN A 117 12.10 -0.76 16.25
N THR A 118 11.81 -0.83 14.95
CA THR A 118 12.81 -0.60 13.88
C THR A 118 12.69 0.79 13.25
N CYS A 119 11.49 1.33 13.08
CA CYS A 119 11.23 2.53 12.27
C CYS A 119 10.91 3.79 13.08
N TYR A 120 10.72 3.69 14.41
CA TYR A 120 10.39 4.86 15.25
C TYR A 120 11.39 6.03 15.14
N PRO A 121 12.73 5.83 15.05
CA PRO A 121 13.66 6.93 14.83
C PRO A 121 13.42 7.69 13.52
N LEU A 122 13.05 6.98 12.44
CA LEU A 122 12.73 7.58 11.14
C LEU A 122 11.40 8.34 11.20
N PHE A 123 10.41 7.81 11.93
CA PHE A 123 9.17 8.53 12.22
C PHE A 123 9.42 9.85 12.96
N GLN A 124 10.29 9.84 13.98
CA GLN A 124 10.68 11.08 14.67
C GLN A 124 11.38 12.07 13.73
N GLN A 125 12.23 11.60 12.80
CA GLN A 125 12.86 12.48 11.80
C GLN A 125 11.82 13.12 10.87
N VAL A 126 10.89 12.35 10.32
CA VAL A 126 9.80 12.88 9.47
C VAL A 126 8.96 13.91 10.23
N ALA A 127 8.61 13.63 11.49
CA ALA A 127 7.90 14.58 12.35
C ALA A 127 8.69 15.88 12.56
N ILE A 128 10.00 15.82 12.78
CA ILE A 128 10.87 17.01 12.90
C ILE A 128 10.98 17.77 11.58
N LYS A 129 11.11 17.09 10.43
CA LYS A 129 11.16 17.77 9.12
C LYS A 129 9.82 18.46 8.78
N MET A 130 8.69 17.84 9.11
CA MET A 130 7.36 18.47 9.02
C MET A 130 7.23 19.67 9.97
N ASP A 131 7.72 19.53 11.21
CA ASP A 131 7.73 20.63 12.18
C ASP A 131 8.56 21.81 11.65
N ASN A 132 9.73 21.58 11.06
CA ASN A 132 10.57 22.60 10.42
C ASN A 132 9.89 23.29 9.23
N ILE A 133 9.10 22.56 8.42
CA ILE A 133 8.29 23.18 7.34
C ILE A 133 7.21 24.08 7.93
N SER A 134 6.57 23.65 9.03
CA SER A 134 5.46 24.36 9.67
C SER A 134 5.88 25.53 10.58
N ARG A 135 7.07 25.45 11.19
CA ARG A 135 7.62 26.45 12.13
C ARG A 135 8.79 27.20 11.51
N ASN A 136 8.52 28.46 11.15
CA ASN A 136 9.54 29.42 10.71
C ASN A 136 10.75 29.46 11.66
N VAL A 137 11.92 29.01 11.20
CA VAL A 137 13.20 29.29 11.86
C VAL A 137 13.65 30.72 11.50
N GLY A 138 13.51 31.65 12.45
CA GLY A 138 14.13 32.99 12.39
C GLY A 138 13.20 34.15 11.99
N ASN A 139 13.06 35.12 12.90
CA ASN A 139 12.56 36.51 12.75
C ASN A 139 11.70 36.76 11.49
N ALA A 140 10.38 36.58 11.64
CA ALA A 140 9.48 36.41 10.49
C ALA A 140 8.70 37.66 10.08
N SER A 141 9.02 38.13 8.87
CA SER A 141 8.13 38.74 7.89
C SER A 141 8.67 38.38 6.48
N GLU A 142 7.85 38.03 5.50
CA GLU A 142 6.42 37.71 5.59
C GLU A 142 6.16 36.39 6.36
N SER A 143 4.91 35.92 6.35
CA SER A 143 4.44 34.82 7.21
C SER A 143 4.56 33.44 6.56
N GLN A 144 4.92 32.41 7.35
CA GLN A 144 4.96 31.01 6.91
C GLN A 144 5.82 30.74 5.65
N ARG A 145 7.13 31.08 5.68
CA ARG A 145 8.00 31.22 4.49
C ARG A 145 7.93 30.04 3.49
N CYS A 146 7.83 28.80 3.97
CA CYS A 146 7.62 27.64 3.11
C CYS A 146 6.27 26.94 3.32
N ALA A 147 5.63 27.10 4.49
CA ALA A 147 4.35 26.43 4.77
C ALA A 147 3.21 26.88 3.83
N GLY A 148 3.16 28.14 3.40
CA GLY A 148 2.20 28.57 2.38
C GLY A 148 2.41 27.83 1.05
N SER A 149 3.64 27.88 0.54
CA SER A 149 4.04 27.30 -0.75
C SER A 149 4.02 25.77 -0.80
N LEU A 150 4.27 25.09 0.33
CA LEU A 150 4.38 23.62 0.40
C LEU A 150 3.14 22.92 0.95
N LEU A 151 2.39 23.56 1.86
CA LEU A 151 1.26 22.93 2.55
C LEU A 151 -0.10 23.44 2.05
N MET A 152 -0.17 24.61 1.39
CA MET A 152 -1.43 25.28 1.06
C MET A 152 -1.57 25.72 -0.41
N ALA A 153 -0.55 25.52 -1.25
CA ALA A 153 -0.55 26.02 -2.64
C ALA A 153 -1.48 25.27 -3.61
N ASP A 154 -1.86 24.03 -3.30
CA ASP A 154 -2.74 23.18 -4.13
C ASP A 154 -3.86 22.56 -3.27
N ARG A 155 -4.93 22.12 -3.93
CA ARG A 155 -5.97 21.23 -3.40
C ARG A 155 -5.39 19.89 -2.93
N MET A 156 -4.32 19.42 -3.58
CA MET A 156 -3.61 18.20 -3.23
C MET A 156 -2.42 18.51 -2.31
N GLN A 157 -2.69 18.56 -1.00
CA GLN A 157 -1.70 18.90 0.03
C GLN A 157 -0.83 17.67 0.39
N ILE A 158 -0.01 17.19 -0.55
CA ILE A 158 0.70 15.90 -0.43
C ILE A 158 1.55 15.78 0.84
N VAL A 159 2.29 16.83 1.22
CA VAL A 159 3.11 16.85 2.45
C VAL A 159 2.26 16.64 3.70
N VAL A 160 1.07 17.28 3.76
CA VAL A 160 0.10 17.11 4.86
C VAL A 160 -0.46 15.69 4.86
N MET A 161 -0.96 15.21 3.72
CA MET A 161 -1.56 13.87 3.59
C MET A 161 -0.58 12.75 3.98
N VAL A 162 0.69 12.86 3.58
CA VAL A 162 1.75 11.89 3.94
C VAL A 162 2.08 11.96 5.43
N SER A 163 2.19 13.16 6.01
CA SER A 163 2.42 13.32 7.45
C SER A 163 1.25 12.79 8.29
N GLU A 164 0.01 13.01 7.86
CA GLU A 164 -1.19 12.49 8.54
C GLU A 164 -1.26 10.97 8.45
N PHE A 165 -0.96 10.39 7.28
CA PHE A 165 -0.87 8.94 7.10
C PHE A 165 0.10 8.31 8.10
N PHE A 166 1.33 8.83 8.21
CA PHE A 166 2.33 8.34 9.16
C PHE A 166 1.91 8.54 10.62
N ASN A 167 1.20 9.61 10.96
CA ASN A 167 0.72 9.86 12.32
C ASN A 167 -0.48 8.96 12.71
N SER A 168 -1.11 8.31 11.74
CA SER A 168 -2.28 7.42 11.93
C SER A 168 -1.98 5.92 11.88
N THR A 169 -0.74 5.51 11.56
CA THR A 169 -0.35 4.12 11.26
C THR A 169 0.60 3.52 12.29
#